data_AF-A0A0G4HD63-F1
#
_entry.id   AF-A0A0G4HD63-F1
#
_cell.length_a   1.000
_cell.length_b   1.000
_cell.length_c   1.000
_cell.angle_alpha   90.00
_cell.angle_beta   90.00
_cell.angle_gamma   90.00
#
_symmetry.space_group_name_H-M   'P 1'
#
loop_
_entity.id
_entity.type
_entity.pdbx_description
1 polymer ?
#
loop_
_entity_poly.entity_id
_entity_poly.type
_entity_poly.pdbx_seq_one_letter_code
_entity_poly.pdbx_strand_id
1 'polypeptide(L)'
;MSVQEVSPQEKFFFDLNGYIVVRNVLSPEEVTAANAEIDMHTGDFQERVGKLRNTVENTPMSGDGKTGRFDLGGFLGWKKPQGDVFRSILAHPKLVPYLHAFIGKGYRLDHQPLIIGQKKGSEGFALHGGPLDRDGNLYPSLQYRYVNGSFYNTLLAVSVQFCDHNEGDGGFCIVPGSHKINVKVPDQMIHGQLYRECIQQPQTKAGDVVIFSEATVHGCLPWTRDHERRIALYRFSPCHLAYGRSYLPHWPEEVLENATPEQRIALLPPFAMRLDRPSLTDEGQIDESAGERAEFKKDFDKAVFGSKYF
;
A
#
# COMPACT_ATOMS: atom_id res chain seq x y z
N MET A 1 -23.81 10.82 -3.17
CA MET A 1 -22.65 10.94 -4.08
C MET A 1 -22.63 9.67 -4.93
N SER A 2 -22.52 9.78 -6.25
CA SER A 2 -22.48 8.59 -7.12
C SER A 2 -21.22 7.78 -6.83
N VAL A 3 -21.36 6.46 -6.76
CA VAL A 3 -20.26 5.50 -6.64
C VAL A 3 -19.27 5.76 -7.77
N GLN A 4 -18.01 6.02 -7.43
CA GLN A 4 -16.97 6.22 -8.43
C GLN A 4 -16.35 4.86 -8.74
N GLU A 5 -16.88 4.16 -9.75
CA GLU A 5 -16.22 2.98 -10.30
C GLU A 5 -14.89 3.36 -10.97
N VAL A 6 -13.93 2.43 -10.96
CA VAL A 6 -12.69 2.58 -11.71
C VAL A 6 -12.99 2.53 -13.21
N SER A 7 -12.78 3.64 -13.90
CA SER A 7 -13.09 3.80 -15.32
C SER A 7 -12.19 2.93 -16.22
N PRO A 8 -12.62 2.61 -17.45
CA PRO A 8 -11.77 1.91 -18.42
C PRO A 8 -10.42 2.60 -18.67
N GLN A 9 -10.39 3.93 -18.66
CA GLN A 9 -9.18 4.73 -18.84
C GLN A 9 -8.21 4.56 -17.67
N GLU A 10 -8.71 4.53 -16.44
CA GLU A 10 -7.91 4.30 -15.24
C GLU A 10 -7.38 2.86 -15.20
N LYS A 11 -8.20 1.88 -15.59
CA LYS A 11 -7.76 0.49 -15.76
C LYS A 11 -6.64 0.37 -16.79
N PHE A 12 -6.81 1.01 -17.95
CA PHE A 12 -5.78 1.06 -18.98
C PHE A 12 -4.49 1.72 -18.47
N PHE A 13 -4.61 2.86 -17.77
CA PHE A 13 -3.46 3.57 -17.22
C PHE A 13 -2.70 2.74 -16.20
N PHE A 14 -3.42 2.07 -15.29
CA PHE A 14 -2.82 1.18 -14.29
C PHE A 14 -2.17 -0.05 -14.95
N ASP A 15 -2.82 -0.67 -15.95
CA ASP A 15 -2.20 -1.77 -16.70
C ASP A 15 -0.94 -1.35 -17.44
N LEU A 16 -0.94 -0.16 -18.04
CA LEU A 16 0.23 0.37 -18.75
C LEU A 16 1.39 0.66 -17.79
N ASN A 17 1.10 1.31 -16.66
CA ASN A 17 2.15 1.93 -15.83
C ASN A 17 2.45 1.19 -14.52
N GLY A 18 1.56 0.33 -14.04
CA GLY A 18 1.69 -0.34 -12.74
C GLY A 18 1.28 0.53 -11.54
N TYR A 19 0.80 1.75 -11.78
CA TYR A 19 0.32 2.67 -10.76
C TYR A 19 -0.79 3.60 -11.25
N ILE A 20 -1.45 4.25 -10.30
CA ILE A 20 -2.40 5.35 -10.50
C ILE A 20 -2.35 6.32 -9.32
N VAL A 21 -2.70 7.59 -9.57
CA VAL A 21 -2.88 8.60 -8.52
C VAL A 21 -4.37 8.91 -8.38
N VAL A 22 -4.93 8.64 -7.21
CA VAL A 22 -6.30 9.00 -6.85
C VAL A 22 -6.26 10.37 -6.17
N ARG A 23 -6.91 11.36 -6.80
CA ARG A 23 -6.81 12.77 -6.38
C ARG A 23 -7.79 13.10 -5.26
N ASN A 24 -7.37 13.98 -4.35
CA ASN A 24 -8.21 14.55 -3.30
C ASN A 24 -8.96 13.46 -2.51
N VAL A 25 -8.27 12.41 -2.08
CA VAL A 25 -8.89 11.35 -1.28
C VAL A 25 -9.24 11.93 0.09
N LEU A 26 -8.25 12.53 0.74
CA LEU A 26 -8.42 13.28 1.98
C LEU A 26 -8.63 14.77 1.68
N SER A 27 -9.46 15.41 2.48
CA SER A 27 -9.66 16.86 2.52
C SER A 27 -8.46 17.59 3.14
N PRO A 28 -8.28 18.90 2.88
CA PRO A 28 -7.27 19.71 3.55
C PRO A 28 -7.35 19.66 5.09
N GLU A 29 -8.57 19.57 5.63
CA GLU A 29 -8.82 19.46 7.07
C GLU A 29 -8.32 18.13 7.63
N GLU A 30 -8.60 17.01 6.94
CA GLU A 30 -8.10 15.68 7.31
C GLU A 30 -6.57 15.61 7.21
N VAL A 31 -5.97 16.20 6.18
CA VAL A 31 -4.51 16.31 6.04
C VAL A 31 -3.89 17.12 7.18
N THR A 32 -4.53 18.23 7.56
CA THR A 32 -4.07 19.08 8.67
C THR A 32 -4.15 18.32 9.99
N ALA A 33 -5.26 17.62 10.24
CA ALA A 33 -5.43 16.79 11.43
C ALA A 33 -4.39 15.66 11.50
N ALA A 34 -4.18 14.94 10.39
CA ALA A 34 -3.18 13.87 10.33
C ALA A 34 -1.76 14.39 10.59
N ASN A 35 -1.39 15.55 10.04
CA ASN A 35 -0.08 16.16 10.32
C ASN A 35 0.07 16.56 11.78
N ALA A 36 -0.97 17.14 12.40
CA ALA A 36 -0.94 17.47 13.83
C ALA A 36 -0.79 16.22 14.71
N GLU A 37 -1.41 15.09 14.33
CA GLU A 37 -1.20 13.80 14.99
C GLU A 37 0.23 13.28 14.84
N ILE A 38 0.80 13.37 13.63
CA ILE A 38 2.21 13.01 13.40
C ILE A 38 3.13 13.88 14.26
N ASP A 39 2.84 15.18 14.39
CA ASP A 39 3.64 16.11 15.19
C ASP A 39 3.65 15.74 16.68
N MET A 40 2.56 15.18 17.21
CA MET A 40 2.51 14.69 18.59
C MET A 40 3.40 13.45 18.81
N HIS A 41 3.75 12.73 17.75
CA HIS A 41 4.52 11.48 17.78
C HIS A 41 5.92 11.62 17.18
N THR A 42 6.45 12.84 17.02
CA THR A 42 7.80 13.04 16.44
C THR A 42 8.91 12.34 17.22
N GLY A 43 8.73 12.16 18.54
CA GLY A 43 9.69 11.47 19.41
C GLY A 43 9.72 9.95 19.20
N ASP A 44 8.71 9.37 18.57
CA ASP A 44 8.59 7.93 18.36
C ASP A 44 9.26 7.46 17.05
N PHE A 45 9.55 8.40 16.14
CA PHE A 45 10.20 8.11 14.86
C PHE A 45 11.60 7.51 15.06
N GLN A 46 11.90 6.49 14.24
CA GLN A 46 13.22 5.88 14.19
C GLN A 46 13.90 6.23 12.87
N GLU A 47 15.05 6.89 12.93
CA GLU A 47 15.86 7.19 11.75
C GLU A 47 16.64 5.94 11.29
N ARG A 48 16.65 5.70 9.98
CA ARG A 48 17.47 4.67 9.36
C ARG A 48 18.90 5.17 9.16
N VAL A 49 19.79 4.82 10.09
CA VAL A 49 21.21 5.19 10.06
C VAL A 49 22.12 3.99 9.83
N GLY A 50 23.34 4.24 9.37
CA GLY A 50 24.36 3.20 9.14
C GLY A 50 23.87 2.08 8.22
N LYS A 51 23.96 0.83 8.69
CA LYS A 51 23.53 -0.36 7.91
C LYS A 51 22.01 -0.47 7.72
N LEU A 52 21.20 0.34 8.40
CA LEU A 52 19.74 0.36 8.24
C LEU A 52 19.27 1.23 7.06
N ARG A 53 20.19 2.01 6.48
CA ARG A 53 19.93 2.82 5.29
C ARG A 53 19.50 1.93 4.13
N ASN A 54 18.61 2.47 3.30
CA ASN A 54 18.00 1.76 2.16
C ASN A 54 18.79 1.94 0.86
N THR A 55 19.93 2.63 0.93
CA THR A 55 20.68 3.08 -0.23
C THR A 55 22.17 2.80 -0.04
N VAL A 56 22.88 2.66 -1.16
CA VAL A 56 24.34 2.53 -1.16
C VAL A 56 24.94 3.93 -1.22
N GLU A 57 26.00 4.16 -0.45
CA GLU A 57 26.71 5.45 -0.41
C GLU A 57 27.21 5.88 -1.80
N ASN A 58 27.27 7.19 -2.03
CA ASN A 58 27.75 7.79 -3.28
C ASN A 58 26.96 7.36 -4.52
N THR A 59 25.66 7.11 -4.37
CA THR A 59 24.74 6.83 -5.48
C THR A 59 23.71 7.96 -5.60
N PRO A 60 23.10 8.15 -6.78
CA PRO A 60 21.99 9.10 -6.96
C PRO A 60 20.83 8.95 -5.97
N MET A 61 20.67 7.77 -5.35
CA MET A 61 19.61 7.49 -4.39
C MET A 61 20.02 7.82 -2.94
N SER A 62 21.29 8.09 -2.64
CA SER A 62 21.81 8.16 -1.26
C SER A 62 21.55 9.46 -0.50
N GLY A 63 20.95 10.47 -1.15
CA GLY A 63 20.83 11.81 -0.57
C GLY A 63 22.20 12.40 -0.24
N ASP A 64 22.31 13.02 0.93
CA ASP A 64 23.57 13.62 1.42
C ASP A 64 24.59 12.60 1.95
N GLY A 65 24.23 11.30 1.94
CA GLY A 65 25.07 10.23 2.44
C GLY A 65 25.07 10.07 3.97
N LYS A 66 24.31 10.85 4.73
CA LYS A 66 24.32 10.85 6.20
C LYS A 66 22.92 10.76 6.80
N THR A 67 21.97 11.50 6.26
CA THR A 67 20.60 11.57 6.78
C THR A 67 19.77 10.40 6.25
N GLY A 68 19.17 9.66 7.18
CA GLY A 68 18.23 8.58 6.92
C GLY A 68 16.83 9.09 6.60
N ARG A 69 15.96 8.18 6.18
CA ARG A 69 14.51 8.38 6.35
C ARG A 69 14.09 7.99 7.77
N PHE A 70 12.95 8.50 8.21
CA PHE A 70 12.36 8.21 9.51
C PHE A 70 11.14 7.31 9.34
N ASP A 71 11.04 6.24 10.12
CA ASP A 71 9.88 5.33 10.08
C ASP A 71 9.14 5.38 11.43
N LEU A 72 7.81 5.42 11.39
CA LEU A 72 6.91 5.35 12.55
C LEU A 72 5.79 4.34 12.28
N GLY A 73 5.65 3.35 13.17
CA GLY A 73 4.59 2.33 13.13
C GLY A 73 3.54 2.53 14.22
N GLY A 74 2.59 1.60 14.33
CA GLY A 74 1.63 1.54 15.45
C GLY A 74 0.49 2.57 15.42
N PHE A 75 0.47 3.49 14.46
CA PHE A 75 -0.52 4.59 14.42
C PHE A 75 -1.98 4.14 14.22
N LEU A 76 -2.22 2.91 13.75
CA LEU A 76 -3.57 2.35 13.73
C LEU A 76 -4.14 2.12 15.15
N GLY A 77 -3.27 1.95 16.14
CA GLY A 77 -3.61 1.73 17.54
C GLY A 77 -3.71 3.01 18.37
N TRP A 78 -3.50 4.20 17.78
CA TRP A 78 -3.67 5.47 18.49
C TRP A 78 -5.10 5.63 19.00
N LYS A 79 -5.23 6.18 20.21
CA LYS A 79 -6.50 6.31 20.91
C LYS A 79 -7.40 7.35 20.24
N LYS A 80 -8.67 6.99 20.02
CA LYS A 80 -9.66 7.93 19.45
C LYS A 80 -9.72 9.26 20.21
N PRO A 81 -9.83 10.40 19.49
CA PRO A 81 -10.01 10.49 18.04
C PRO A 81 -8.70 10.38 17.22
N GLN A 82 -7.53 10.34 17.86
CA GLN A 82 -6.25 10.20 17.15
C GLN A 82 -6.21 8.86 16.38
N GLY A 83 -5.65 8.86 15.18
CA GLY A 83 -5.59 7.68 14.33
C GLY A 83 -6.80 7.51 13.40
N ASP A 84 -7.87 8.30 13.54
CA ASP A 84 -9.12 8.09 12.77
C ASP A 84 -8.91 8.32 11.28
N VAL A 85 -8.16 9.36 10.89
CA VAL A 85 -7.81 9.62 9.48
C VAL A 85 -7.02 8.44 8.91
N PHE A 86 -6.10 7.86 9.67
CA PHE A 86 -5.29 6.72 9.24
C PHE A 86 -6.12 5.43 9.11
N ARG A 87 -6.97 5.13 10.09
CA ARG A 87 -7.88 3.97 10.04
C ARG A 87 -8.91 4.09 8.93
N SER A 88 -9.31 5.32 8.56
CA SER A 88 -10.28 5.54 7.46
C SER A 88 -9.84 4.88 6.16
N ILE A 89 -8.52 4.83 5.89
CA ILE A 89 -7.92 4.27 4.67
C ILE A 89 -8.28 2.80 4.47
N LEU A 90 -8.53 2.05 5.55
CA LEU A 90 -8.86 0.62 5.51
C LEU A 90 -10.19 0.32 4.78
N ALA A 91 -11.12 1.28 4.77
CA ALA A 91 -12.45 1.15 4.19
C ALA A 91 -12.92 2.46 3.52
N HIS A 92 -11.98 3.29 3.03
CA HIS A 92 -12.31 4.63 2.55
C HIS A 92 -13.12 4.55 1.23
N PRO A 93 -14.29 5.22 1.11
CA PRO A 93 -15.19 5.06 -0.04
C PRO A 93 -14.57 5.46 -1.39
N LYS A 94 -13.57 6.36 -1.40
CA LYS A 94 -12.81 6.69 -2.62
C LYS A 94 -11.71 5.68 -2.99
N LEU A 95 -11.35 4.77 -2.08
CA LEU A 95 -10.28 3.79 -2.27
C LEU A 95 -10.83 2.38 -2.48
N VAL A 96 -11.94 2.02 -1.83
CA VAL A 96 -12.55 0.68 -1.95
C VAL A 96 -12.80 0.25 -3.41
N PRO A 97 -13.33 1.10 -4.32
CA PRO A 97 -13.49 0.72 -5.73
C PRO A 97 -12.17 0.31 -6.40
N TYR A 98 -11.05 0.98 -6.07
CA TYR A 98 -9.73 0.65 -6.58
C TYR A 98 -9.19 -0.65 -5.98
N LEU A 99 -9.38 -0.85 -4.67
CA LEU A 99 -9.00 -2.10 -4.00
C LEU A 99 -9.77 -3.29 -4.59
N HIS A 100 -11.08 -3.16 -4.78
CA HIS A 100 -11.90 -4.17 -5.45
C HIS A 100 -11.43 -4.43 -6.88
N ALA A 101 -11.14 -3.38 -7.66
CA ALA A 101 -10.69 -3.53 -9.03
C ALA A 101 -9.32 -4.23 -9.14
N PHE A 102 -8.36 -3.89 -8.26
CA PHE A 102 -6.95 -4.28 -8.44
C PHE A 102 -6.52 -5.52 -7.66
N ILE A 103 -7.12 -5.80 -6.49
CA ILE A 103 -6.80 -7.00 -5.67
C ILE A 103 -8.02 -7.89 -5.37
N GLY A 104 -9.23 -7.40 -5.64
CA GLY A 104 -10.48 -8.16 -5.52
C GLY A 104 -11.27 -7.87 -4.25
N LYS A 105 -12.55 -8.25 -4.27
CA LYS A 105 -13.45 -8.19 -3.10
C LYS A 105 -12.91 -9.02 -1.93
N GLY A 106 -13.19 -8.54 -0.73
CA GLY A 106 -12.68 -9.10 0.52
C GLY A 106 -11.19 -8.89 0.72
N TYR A 107 -10.57 -7.89 0.07
CA TYR A 107 -9.17 -7.54 0.30
C TYR A 107 -8.81 -7.45 1.79
N ARG A 108 -7.51 -7.55 2.10
CA ARG A 108 -7.00 -7.36 3.45
C ARG A 108 -5.80 -6.45 3.48
N LEU A 109 -5.64 -5.70 4.57
CA LEU A 109 -4.37 -5.09 4.93
C LEU A 109 -3.38 -6.21 5.22
N ASP A 110 -2.26 -6.22 4.50
CA ASP A 110 -1.31 -7.31 4.52
C ASP A 110 -0.47 -7.34 5.80
N HIS A 111 0.01 -6.18 6.26
CA HIS A 111 0.80 -6.01 7.47
C HIS A 111 0.67 -4.59 8.02
N GLN A 112 1.22 -4.32 9.21
CA GLN A 112 1.18 -2.99 9.82
C GLN A 112 1.73 -1.94 8.85
N PRO A 113 0.99 -0.84 8.64
CA PRO A 113 1.46 0.25 7.82
C PRO A 113 2.51 1.07 8.58
N LEU A 114 3.25 1.89 7.84
CA LEU A 114 4.24 2.81 8.41
C LEU A 114 4.03 4.23 7.88
N ILE A 115 4.25 5.22 8.74
CA ILE A 115 4.48 6.60 8.35
C ILE A 115 5.96 6.73 8.02
N ILE A 116 6.24 7.33 6.87
CA ILE A 116 7.61 7.61 6.40
C ILE A 116 7.81 9.13 6.39
N GLY A 117 8.82 9.57 7.12
CA GLY A 117 9.33 10.93 7.14
C GLY A 117 10.64 11.06 6.36
N GLN A 118 10.83 12.16 5.61
CA GLN A 118 12.14 12.55 5.07
C GLN A 118 12.34 14.06 5.27
N LYS A 119 13.54 14.43 5.69
CA LYS A 119 13.98 15.85 5.76
C LYS A 119 14.92 16.13 4.60
N LYS A 120 15.27 17.40 4.40
CA LYS A 120 16.24 17.78 3.38
C LYS A 120 17.51 16.94 3.49
N GLY A 121 17.96 16.36 2.38
CA GLY A 121 19.15 15.53 2.33
C GLY A 121 18.93 14.07 2.72
N SER A 122 17.78 13.71 3.30
CA SER A 122 17.42 12.31 3.59
C SER A 122 17.62 11.44 2.35
N GLU A 123 18.12 10.23 2.59
CA GLU A 123 18.20 9.21 1.56
C GLU A 123 16.84 8.95 0.89
N GLY A 124 16.93 8.39 -0.32
CA GLY A 124 15.82 7.75 -0.97
C GLY A 124 15.67 6.28 -0.53
N PHE A 125 15.27 5.45 -1.48
CA PHE A 125 15.24 3.98 -1.38
C PHE A 125 15.60 3.45 -2.75
N ALA A 126 16.70 2.70 -2.84
CA ALA A 126 17.09 1.98 -4.06
C ALA A 126 15.90 1.23 -4.67
N LEU A 127 15.86 1.13 -6.01
CA LEU A 127 14.73 0.51 -6.69
C LEU A 127 14.60 -0.96 -6.27
N HIS A 128 13.35 -1.37 -6.04
CA HIS A 128 12.97 -2.70 -5.58
C HIS A 128 11.54 -2.99 -6.03
N GLY A 129 10.99 -4.11 -5.58
CA GLY A 129 9.78 -4.68 -6.18
C GLY A 129 10.12 -5.32 -7.52
N GLY A 130 9.11 -5.50 -8.36
CA GLY A 130 9.27 -6.25 -9.61
C GLY A 130 8.74 -7.68 -9.49
N PRO A 131 8.42 -8.34 -10.62
CA PRO A 131 8.05 -9.75 -10.65
C PRO A 131 9.25 -10.70 -10.55
N LEU A 132 10.48 -10.16 -10.48
CA LEU A 132 11.74 -10.89 -10.43
C LEU A 132 12.55 -10.50 -9.19
N ASP A 133 13.32 -11.45 -8.64
CA ASP A 133 14.26 -11.18 -7.56
C ASP A 133 15.56 -10.53 -8.05
N ARG A 134 16.50 -10.29 -7.12
CA ARG A 134 17.79 -9.65 -7.43
C ARG A 134 18.70 -10.47 -8.34
N ASP A 135 18.44 -11.76 -8.48
CA ASP A 135 19.20 -12.67 -9.35
C ASP A 135 18.49 -12.88 -10.69
N GLY A 136 17.29 -12.28 -10.87
CA GLY A 136 16.48 -12.38 -12.08
C GLY A 136 15.56 -13.58 -12.12
N ASN A 137 15.42 -14.32 -11.01
CA ASN A 137 14.46 -15.42 -10.94
C ASN A 137 13.05 -14.87 -10.74
N LEU A 138 12.05 -15.60 -11.23
CA LEU A 138 10.65 -15.30 -10.93
C LEU A 138 10.45 -15.23 -9.41
N TYR A 139 9.83 -14.15 -8.91
CA TYR A 139 9.50 -13.97 -7.50
C TYR A 139 8.01 -14.20 -7.27
N PRO A 140 7.55 -15.41 -6.94
CA PRO A 140 6.12 -15.77 -7.00
C PRO A 140 5.24 -14.97 -6.03
N SER A 141 5.83 -14.36 -5.01
CA SER A 141 5.12 -13.57 -4.01
C SER A 141 4.75 -12.17 -4.47
N LEU A 142 5.37 -11.63 -5.52
CA LEU A 142 5.04 -10.33 -6.13
C LEU A 142 4.73 -10.53 -7.60
N GLN A 143 3.45 -10.72 -7.94
CA GLN A 143 3.03 -11.01 -9.30
C GLN A 143 1.88 -10.10 -9.73
N TYR A 144 1.85 -9.83 -11.03
CA TYR A 144 0.85 -9.03 -11.70
C TYR A 144 0.28 -9.76 -12.92
N ARG A 145 -1.03 -9.70 -13.10
CA ARG A 145 -1.67 -10.08 -14.37
C ARG A 145 -2.93 -9.27 -14.60
N TYR A 146 -3.17 -8.88 -15.85
CA TYR A 146 -4.46 -8.37 -16.29
C TYR A 146 -4.99 -9.28 -17.40
N VAL A 147 -6.13 -9.93 -17.16
CA VAL A 147 -6.71 -10.88 -18.11
C VAL A 147 -8.23 -10.86 -18.01
N ASN A 148 -8.91 -10.86 -19.15
CA ASN A 148 -10.37 -10.90 -19.24
C ASN A 148 -11.07 -9.83 -18.39
N GLY A 149 -10.52 -8.61 -18.36
CA GLY A 149 -11.09 -7.50 -17.60
C GLY A 149 -10.82 -7.52 -16.09
N SER A 150 -10.09 -8.52 -15.56
CA SER A 150 -9.76 -8.64 -14.14
C SER A 150 -8.27 -8.51 -13.88
N PHE A 151 -7.91 -7.75 -12.85
CA PHE A 151 -6.55 -7.66 -12.34
C PHE A 151 -6.29 -8.75 -11.32
N TYR A 152 -5.04 -9.21 -11.30
CA TYR A 152 -4.47 -10.00 -10.23
C TYR A 152 -3.19 -9.30 -9.78
N ASN A 153 -3.17 -8.88 -8.53
CA ASN A 153 -2.01 -8.39 -7.82
C ASN A 153 -1.86 -9.21 -6.54
N THR A 154 -0.67 -9.70 -6.25
CA THR A 154 -0.43 -10.36 -4.95
C THR A 154 -0.32 -9.35 -3.82
N LEU A 155 0.20 -8.15 -4.10
CA LEU A 155 0.40 -7.09 -3.13
C LEU A 155 0.26 -5.72 -3.83
N LEU A 156 -0.56 -4.85 -3.25
CA LEU A 156 -0.88 -3.52 -3.75
C LEU A 156 -0.56 -2.49 -2.68
N ALA A 157 0.34 -1.57 -2.99
CA ALA A 157 0.69 -0.48 -2.10
C ALA A 157 -0.24 0.71 -2.28
N VAL A 158 -0.57 1.35 -1.17
CA VAL A 158 -1.41 2.53 -1.07
C VAL A 158 -0.64 3.56 -0.25
N SER A 159 -0.10 4.58 -0.91
CA SER A 159 0.70 5.63 -0.29
C SER A 159 -0.11 6.92 -0.20
N VAL A 160 -0.50 7.28 1.02
CA VAL A 160 -1.25 8.50 1.33
C VAL A 160 -0.27 9.66 1.51
N GLN A 161 -0.46 10.75 0.77
CA GLN A 161 0.45 11.89 0.78
C GLN A 161 -0.05 12.95 1.78
N PHE A 162 0.80 13.39 2.72
CA PHE A 162 0.47 14.45 3.70
C PHE A 162 1.18 15.78 3.42
N CYS A 163 1.96 15.83 2.35
CA CYS A 163 2.59 17.03 1.81
C CYS A 163 2.56 16.97 0.28
N ASP A 164 2.90 18.08 -0.37
CA ASP A 164 3.07 18.12 -1.81
C ASP A 164 4.35 17.40 -2.25
N HIS A 165 4.30 16.76 -3.42
CA HIS A 165 5.45 16.23 -4.15
C HIS A 165 5.45 16.84 -5.54
N ASN A 166 6.09 18.00 -5.68
CA ASN A 166 6.26 18.63 -6.99
C ASN A 166 7.47 18.02 -7.72
N GLU A 167 7.60 18.35 -9.00
CA GLU A 167 8.72 17.90 -9.81
C GLU A 167 10.07 18.25 -9.20
N GLY A 168 10.93 17.24 -9.02
CA GLY A 168 12.28 17.41 -8.49
C GLY A 168 12.36 17.53 -6.97
N ASP A 169 11.25 17.51 -6.25
CA ASP A 169 11.25 17.52 -4.77
C ASP A 169 11.87 16.23 -4.21
N GLY A 170 11.72 15.11 -4.92
CA GLY A 170 12.07 13.77 -4.49
C GLY A 170 10.85 12.97 -4.06
N GLY A 171 11.03 11.90 -3.27
CA GLY A 171 9.92 11.06 -2.83
C GLY A 171 9.65 9.89 -3.78
N PHE A 172 8.43 9.36 -3.75
CA PHE A 172 8.08 8.13 -4.47
C PHE A 172 8.47 8.21 -5.96
N CYS A 173 9.10 7.14 -6.45
CA CYS A 173 9.40 6.98 -7.87
C CYS A 173 9.13 5.56 -8.33
N ILE A 174 8.93 5.41 -9.63
CA ILE A 174 8.48 4.17 -10.27
C ILE A 174 9.07 4.03 -11.66
N VAL A 175 9.26 2.80 -12.11
CA VAL A 175 9.61 2.47 -13.49
C VAL A 175 8.35 1.94 -14.18
N PRO A 176 7.62 2.75 -14.96
CA PRO A 176 6.35 2.32 -15.54
C PRO A 176 6.51 1.10 -16.45
N GLY A 177 5.52 0.20 -16.41
CA GLY A 177 5.52 -1.03 -17.23
C GLY A 177 6.40 -2.15 -16.67
N SER A 178 7.19 -1.89 -15.63
CA SER A 178 8.14 -2.85 -15.10
C SER A 178 7.50 -4.05 -14.39
N HIS A 179 6.20 -3.96 -14.05
CA HIS A 179 5.39 -5.08 -13.53
C HIS A 179 5.17 -6.22 -14.52
N LYS A 180 5.61 -6.06 -15.76
CA LYS A 180 5.52 -7.06 -16.84
C LYS A 180 6.89 -7.53 -17.33
N ILE A 181 7.99 -7.17 -16.65
CA ILE A 181 9.35 -7.54 -17.09
C ILE A 181 9.60 -9.03 -16.95
N ASN A 182 10.45 -9.55 -17.84
CA ASN A 182 10.93 -10.93 -17.83
C ASN A 182 12.47 -10.99 -17.81
N VAL A 183 13.12 -9.85 -17.55
CA VAL A 183 14.57 -9.71 -17.47
C VAL A 183 14.91 -8.87 -16.25
N LYS A 184 15.97 -9.28 -15.54
CA LYS A 184 16.48 -8.60 -14.35
C LYS A 184 16.72 -7.10 -14.61
N VAL A 185 16.34 -6.26 -13.65
CA VAL A 185 16.71 -4.83 -13.62
C VAL A 185 18.23 -4.71 -13.42
N PRO A 186 18.96 -3.95 -14.26
CA PRO A 186 20.40 -3.76 -14.08
C PRO A 186 20.74 -3.19 -12.70
N ASP A 187 21.79 -3.71 -12.05
CA ASP A 187 22.18 -3.28 -10.69
C ASP A 187 22.49 -1.77 -10.62
N GLN A 188 23.07 -1.20 -11.68
CA GLN A 188 23.30 0.25 -11.75
C GLN A 188 21.99 1.06 -11.82
N MET A 189 20.94 0.52 -12.45
CA MET A 189 19.63 1.18 -12.51
C MET A 189 18.95 1.17 -11.13
N ILE A 190 19.13 0.10 -10.34
CA ILE A 190 18.63 0.01 -8.94
C ILE A 190 19.12 1.20 -8.11
N HIS A 191 20.33 1.68 -8.38
CA HIS A 191 20.95 2.81 -7.70
C HIS A 191 20.81 4.15 -8.45
N GLY A 192 19.98 4.21 -9.50
CA GLY A 192 19.71 5.42 -10.27
C GLY A 192 20.88 5.90 -11.14
N GLN A 193 21.88 5.06 -11.40
CA GLN A 193 23.09 5.38 -12.17
C GLN A 193 22.93 5.11 -13.67
N LEU A 194 21.92 4.33 -14.07
CA LEU A 194 21.64 3.93 -15.44
C LEU A 194 20.15 4.09 -15.74
N TYR A 195 19.80 4.45 -16.98
CA TYR A 195 18.41 4.62 -17.46
C TYR A 195 17.54 5.49 -16.54
N ARG A 196 18.10 6.60 -16.05
CA ARG A 196 17.43 7.49 -15.08
C ARG A 196 16.17 8.12 -15.67
N GLU A 197 16.15 8.34 -16.97
CA GLU A 197 15.00 8.82 -17.75
C GLU A 197 13.79 7.87 -17.70
N CYS A 198 14.00 6.59 -17.37
CA CYS A 198 12.93 5.61 -17.17
C CYS A 198 12.34 5.64 -15.75
N ILE A 199 12.98 6.34 -14.81
CA ILE A 199 12.52 6.47 -13.42
C ILE A 199 11.66 7.73 -13.32
N GLN A 200 10.37 7.56 -13.12
CA GLN A 200 9.41 8.65 -13.01
C GLN A 200 9.08 8.97 -11.55
N GLN A 201 8.96 10.25 -11.23
CA GLN A 201 8.42 10.75 -9.96
C GLN A 201 7.01 11.31 -10.22
N PRO A 202 5.93 10.56 -9.93
CA PRO A 202 4.58 11.08 -10.07
C PRO A 202 4.37 12.30 -9.16
N GLN A 203 3.79 13.37 -9.70
CA GLN A 203 3.48 14.56 -8.92
C GLN A 203 2.16 14.37 -8.15
N THR A 204 2.19 14.65 -6.85
CA THR A 204 1.06 14.55 -5.93
C THR A 204 0.89 15.79 -5.08
N LYS A 205 -0.35 16.04 -4.64
CA LYS A 205 -0.68 17.05 -3.65
C LYS A 205 -1.02 16.38 -2.32
N ALA A 206 -0.91 17.13 -1.24
CA ALA A 206 -1.36 16.64 0.06
C ALA A 206 -2.84 16.23 -0.01
N GLY A 207 -3.16 15.04 0.48
CA GLY A 207 -4.49 14.41 0.38
C GLY A 207 -4.68 13.49 -0.84
N ASP A 208 -3.74 13.46 -1.78
CA ASP A 208 -3.71 12.46 -2.85
C ASP A 208 -3.24 11.10 -2.31
N VAL A 209 -3.59 10.03 -3.05
CA VAL A 209 -3.13 8.68 -2.79
C VAL A 209 -2.53 8.07 -4.05
N VAL A 210 -1.30 7.57 -3.95
CA VAL A 210 -0.66 6.77 -5.00
C VAL A 210 -0.95 5.30 -4.73
N ILE A 211 -1.59 4.62 -5.68
CA ILE A 211 -1.83 3.18 -5.64
C ILE A 211 -0.92 2.53 -6.68
N PHE A 212 -0.12 1.54 -6.28
CA PHE A 212 0.79 0.85 -7.20
C PHE A 212 0.90 -0.64 -6.90
N SER A 213 1.12 -1.43 -7.94
CA SER A 213 1.46 -2.84 -7.78
C SER A 213 2.88 -2.95 -7.24
N GLU A 214 3.08 -3.72 -6.17
CA GLU A 214 4.42 -4.03 -5.64
C GLU A 214 5.23 -4.92 -6.61
N ALA A 215 4.55 -5.52 -7.60
CA ALA A 215 5.22 -6.14 -8.74
C ALA A 215 5.81 -5.09 -9.70
N THR A 216 5.56 -3.79 -9.55
CA THR A 216 6.22 -2.74 -10.32
C THR A 216 7.53 -2.35 -9.63
N VAL A 217 8.60 -2.20 -10.39
CA VAL A 217 9.87 -1.68 -9.88
C VAL A 217 9.66 -0.22 -9.46
N HIS A 218 9.92 0.06 -8.18
CA HIS A 218 9.67 1.34 -7.55
C HIS A 218 10.73 1.64 -6.49
N GLY A 219 10.74 2.88 -6.00
CA GLY A 219 11.66 3.30 -4.97
C GLY A 219 11.31 4.69 -4.44
N CYS A 220 12.31 5.36 -3.88
CA CYS A 220 12.17 6.73 -3.42
C CYS A 220 13.40 7.53 -3.86
N LEU A 221 13.19 8.69 -4.46
CA LEU A 221 14.26 9.66 -4.72
C LEU A 221 14.60 10.41 -3.42
N PRO A 222 15.86 10.83 -3.24
CA PRO A 222 16.25 11.65 -2.10
C PRO A 222 15.41 12.91 -1.98
N TRP A 223 15.14 13.34 -0.75
CA TRP A 223 14.33 14.53 -0.51
C TRP A 223 15.17 15.80 -0.50
N THR A 224 14.78 16.80 -1.29
CA THR A 224 15.59 18.01 -1.52
C THR A 224 15.02 19.28 -0.89
N ARG A 225 13.78 19.23 -0.39
CA ARG A 225 13.07 20.41 0.11
C ARG A 225 13.29 20.65 1.60
N ASP A 226 13.15 21.92 2.00
CA ASP A 226 13.35 22.35 3.39
C ASP A 226 12.21 21.90 4.33
N HIS A 227 11.01 21.68 3.80
CA HIS A 227 9.91 21.10 4.57
C HIS A 227 10.02 19.57 4.64
N GLU A 228 9.46 18.98 5.69
CA GLU A 228 9.47 17.53 5.86
C GLU A 228 8.48 16.85 4.90
N ARG A 229 8.93 15.79 4.22
CA ARG A 229 8.04 14.88 3.49
C ARG A 229 7.39 13.91 4.46
N ARG A 230 6.07 13.75 4.36
CA ARG A 230 5.28 12.83 5.19
C ARG A 230 4.31 12.04 4.35
N ILE A 231 4.31 10.71 4.51
CA ILE A 231 3.36 9.80 3.87
C ILE A 231 3.00 8.65 4.82
N ALA A 232 1.81 8.06 4.69
CA ALA A 232 1.49 6.76 5.27
C ALA A 232 1.43 5.70 4.17
N LEU A 233 2.15 4.60 4.34
CA LEU A 233 2.23 3.51 3.39
C LEU A 233 1.52 2.27 3.93
N TYR A 234 0.49 1.86 3.21
CA TYR A 234 -0.28 0.64 3.45
C TYR A 234 0.00 -0.34 2.33
N ARG A 235 -0.11 -1.64 2.63
CA ARG A 235 -0.06 -2.70 1.63
C ARG A 235 -1.25 -3.61 1.81
N PHE A 236 -1.99 -3.83 0.74
CA PHE A 236 -3.15 -4.68 0.72
C PHE A 236 -2.89 -5.91 -0.17
N SER A 237 -3.48 -7.03 0.21
CA SER A 237 -3.38 -8.31 -0.48
C SER A 237 -4.79 -8.84 -0.79
N PRO A 238 -4.92 -9.76 -1.77
CA PRO A 238 -6.12 -10.58 -1.92
C PRO A 238 -6.47 -11.28 -0.60
N CYS A 239 -7.77 -11.54 -0.39
CA CYS A 239 -8.32 -12.11 0.84
C CYS A 239 -7.56 -13.32 1.44
N HIS A 240 -6.98 -14.16 0.58
CA HIS A 240 -6.38 -15.46 0.93
C HIS A 240 -4.85 -15.44 0.99
N LEU A 241 -4.22 -14.30 0.73
CA LEU A 241 -2.76 -14.19 0.62
C LEU A 241 -2.18 -13.37 1.78
N ALA A 242 -1.04 -13.81 2.30
CA ALA A 242 -0.23 -13.07 3.26
C ALA A 242 1.23 -13.01 2.79
N TYR A 243 1.78 -11.79 2.79
CA TYR A 243 3.17 -11.51 2.40
C TYR A 243 4.03 -11.13 3.61
N GLY A 244 3.58 -10.16 4.42
CA GLY A 244 4.27 -9.64 5.60
C GLY A 244 3.93 -10.37 6.90
N ARG A 245 4.80 -10.21 7.92
CA ARG A 245 4.71 -10.91 9.22
C ARG A 245 4.13 -10.07 10.37
N SER A 246 3.84 -8.79 10.16
CA SER A 246 3.71 -7.80 11.24
C SER A 246 2.44 -7.88 12.11
N TYR A 247 1.49 -8.75 11.78
CA TYR A 247 0.24 -8.94 12.53
C TYR A 247 0.13 -10.34 13.14
N LEU A 248 1.20 -11.14 13.11
CA LEU A 248 1.18 -12.49 13.67
C LEU A 248 1.51 -12.46 15.18
N PRO A 249 0.80 -13.27 16.01
CA PRO A 249 -0.31 -14.14 15.64
C PRO A 249 -1.64 -13.39 15.44
N HIS A 250 -1.80 -12.19 16.01
CA HIS A 250 -2.98 -11.33 15.88
C HIS A 250 -2.58 -9.86 15.79
N TRP A 251 -3.47 -9.02 15.25
CA TRP A 251 -3.33 -7.56 15.35
C TRP A 251 -3.27 -7.12 16.82
N PRO A 252 -2.54 -6.03 17.14
CA PRO A 252 -2.60 -5.45 18.48
C PRO A 252 -4.05 -5.13 18.88
N GLU A 253 -4.38 -5.34 20.14
CA GLU A 253 -5.75 -5.22 20.66
C GLU A 253 -6.29 -3.81 20.43
N GLU A 254 -5.45 -2.80 20.67
CA GLU A 254 -5.78 -1.38 20.45
C GLU A 254 -6.12 -1.07 18.98
N VAL A 255 -5.57 -1.80 18.01
CA VAL A 255 -5.92 -1.62 16.59
C VAL A 255 -7.35 -2.11 16.36
N LEU A 256 -7.71 -3.25 16.94
CA LEU A 256 -9.04 -3.82 16.78
C LEU A 256 -10.08 -2.98 17.52
N GLU A 257 -9.84 -2.65 18.79
CA GLU A 257 -10.74 -1.84 19.63
C GLU A 257 -11.10 -0.51 18.98
N ASN A 258 -10.13 0.16 18.35
CA ASN A 258 -10.35 1.45 17.71
C ASN A 258 -10.93 1.33 16.28
N ALA A 259 -10.90 0.17 15.64
CA ALA A 259 -11.45 -0.01 14.29
C ALA A 259 -12.99 -0.11 14.28
N THR A 260 -13.64 0.55 13.32
CA THR A 260 -15.07 0.34 13.03
C THR A 260 -15.31 -1.07 12.46
N PRO A 261 -16.57 -1.56 12.44
CA PRO A 261 -16.90 -2.83 11.82
C PRO A 261 -16.40 -2.97 10.37
N GLU A 262 -16.52 -1.91 9.55
CA GLU A 262 -16.05 -1.87 8.16
C GLU A 262 -14.53 -1.98 8.07
N GLN A 263 -13.82 -1.23 8.92
CA GLN A 263 -12.35 -1.25 8.96
C GLN A 263 -11.82 -2.62 9.39
N ARG A 264 -12.54 -3.33 10.28
CA ARG A 264 -12.18 -4.68 10.73
C ARG A 264 -12.23 -5.71 9.61
N ILE A 265 -13.03 -5.50 8.56
CA ILE A 265 -13.07 -6.39 7.39
C ILE A 265 -11.69 -6.49 6.72
N ALA A 266 -11.01 -5.35 6.56
CA ALA A 266 -9.66 -5.30 6.01
C ALA A 266 -8.61 -5.92 6.94
N LEU A 267 -8.89 -6.05 8.24
CA LEU A 267 -7.96 -6.60 9.24
C LEU A 267 -8.09 -8.12 9.43
N LEU A 268 -9.04 -8.77 8.74
CA LEU A 268 -9.22 -10.21 8.85
C LEU A 268 -7.98 -10.99 8.37
N PRO A 269 -7.69 -12.17 8.96
CA PRO A 269 -6.59 -13.04 8.54
C PRO A 269 -6.76 -13.51 7.10
N PRO A 270 -5.71 -14.10 6.49
CA PRO A 270 -5.77 -14.61 5.13
C PRO A 270 -6.65 -15.87 5.03
N PHE A 271 -7.79 -15.78 4.35
CA PHE A 271 -8.61 -16.92 3.96
C PHE A 271 -9.52 -16.57 2.78
N ALA A 272 -9.93 -17.59 2.02
CA ALA A 272 -10.68 -17.41 0.79
C ALA A 272 -12.12 -16.91 1.04
N MET A 273 -12.65 -16.12 0.09
CA MET A 273 -14.04 -15.63 0.11
C MET A 273 -15.08 -16.74 0.33
N ARG A 274 -14.83 -17.93 -0.22
CA ARG A 274 -15.72 -19.10 -0.13
C ARG A 274 -15.92 -19.64 1.29
N LEU A 275 -15.12 -19.19 2.26
CA LEU A 275 -15.21 -19.57 3.67
C LEU A 275 -16.00 -18.50 4.45
N ASP A 276 -17.11 -18.04 3.86
CA ASP A 276 -17.99 -16.98 4.40
C ASP A 276 -17.22 -15.72 4.84
N ARG A 277 -16.23 -15.29 4.03
CA ARG A 277 -15.49 -14.07 4.33
C ARG A 277 -16.39 -12.86 4.05
N PRO A 278 -16.61 -11.97 5.04
CA PRO A 278 -17.31 -10.72 4.77
C PRO A 278 -16.48 -9.81 3.87
N SER A 279 -17.15 -8.95 3.10
CA SER A 279 -16.52 -7.96 2.22
C SER A 279 -17.13 -6.59 2.47
N LEU A 280 -16.57 -5.59 1.81
CA LEU A 280 -17.19 -4.28 1.68
C LEU A 280 -17.95 -4.16 0.35
N THR A 281 -18.92 -3.24 0.29
CA THR A 281 -19.50 -2.67 -0.93
C THR A 281 -18.53 -1.63 -1.51
N ASP A 282 -18.80 -1.12 -2.72
CA ASP A 282 -17.94 -0.10 -3.34
C ASP A 282 -17.95 1.24 -2.58
N GLU A 283 -18.97 1.47 -1.74
CA GLU A 283 -19.08 2.63 -0.84
C GLU A 283 -18.37 2.42 0.51
N GLY A 284 -17.68 1.28 0.69
CA GLY A 284 -16.97 0.96 1.92
C GLY A 284 -17.87 0.56 3.10
N GLN A 285 -19.11 0.15 2.84
CA GLN A 285 -20.01 -0.42 3.85
C GLN A 285 -19.89 -1.95 3.88
N ILE A 286 -20.33 -2.61 4.94
CA ILE A 286 -20.34 -4.09 4.99
C ILE A 286 -21.30 -4.63 3.91
N ASP A 287 -20.80 -5.55 3.07
CA ASP A 287 -21.61 -6.30 2.11
C ASP A 287 -22.16 -7.56 2.78
N GLU A 288 -23.40 -7.47 3.27
CA GLU A 288 -24.09 -8.58 3.96
C GLU A 288 -24.33 -9.80 3.06
N SER A 289 -24.20 -9.66 1.74
CA SER A 289 -24.41 -10.74 0.77
C SER A 289 -23.12 -11.44 0.33
N ALA A 290 -21.95 -10.89 0.69
CA ALA A 290 -20.68 -11.35 0.17
C ALA A 290 -20.21 -12.68 0.79
N GLY A 291 -19.89 -13.64 -0.07
CA GLY A 291 -19.22 -14.89 0.33
C GLY A 291 -20.11 -15.93 1.00
N GLU A 292 -21.40 -15.66 1.16
CA GLU A 292 -22.31 -16.52 1.90
C GLU A 292 -22.61 -17.84 1.14
N ARG A 293 -22.19 -18.96 1.73
CA ARG A 293 -22.53 -20.30 1.22
C ARG A 293 -23.94 -20.67 1.69
N ALA A 294 -24.78 -21.13 0.76
CA ALA A 294 -26.15 -21.56 1.05
C ALA A 294 -26.20 -22.62 2.16
N GLU A 295 -27.14 -22.47 3.11
CA GLU A 295 -27.18 -23.27 4.34
C GLU A 295 -27.25 -24.77 4.09
N PHE A 296 -28.05 -25.22 3.11
CA PHE A 296 -28.15 -26.65 2.78
C PHE A 296 -26.80 -27.29 2.37
N LYS A 297 -25.86 -26.50 1.81
CA LYS A 297 -24.51 -26.98 1.49
C LYS A 297 -23.66 -27.08 2.75
N LYS A 298 -23.81 -26.14 3.69
CA LYS A 298 -23.14 -26.16 5.01
C LYS A 298 -23.61 -27.35 5.84
N ASP A 299 -24.91 -27.64 5.81
CA ASP A 299 -25.50 -28.81 6.47
C ASP A 299 -24.98 -30.12 5.88
N PHE A 300 -24.87 -30.20 4.55
CA PHE A 300 -24.26 -31.35 3.88
C PHE A 300 -22.79 -31.52 4.28
N ASP A 301 -21.99 -30.45 4.22
CA ASP A 301 -20.57 -30.50 4.61
C ASP A 301 -20.44 -30.91 6.10
N LYS A 302 -21.33 -30.44 6.98
CA LYS A 302 -21.36 -30.82 8.39
C LYS A 302 -21.72 -32.29 8.59
N ALA A 303 -22.66 -32.83 7.80
CA ALA A 303 -23.01 -34.24 7.84
C ALA A 303 -21.85 -35.14 7.37
N VAL A 304 -21.06 -34.68 6.39
CA VAL A 304 -19.95 -35.45 5.81
C VAL A 304 -18.65 -35.33 6.64
N PHE A 305 -18.29 -34.11 7.04
CA PHE A 305 -16.98 -33.79 7.61
C PHE A 305 -17.02 -33.36 9.08
N GLY A 306 -18.21 -33.20 9.69
CA GLY A 306 -18.36 -32.69 11.05
C GLY A 306 -18.10 -31.18 11.20
N SER A 307 -17.91 -30.47 10.08
CA SER A 307 -17.61 -29.03 9.99
C SER A 307 -18.50 -28.37 8.95
N LYS A 308 -18.83 -27.09 9.10
CA LYS A 308 -19.60 -26.32 8.09
C LYS A 308 -18.87 -26.18 6.73
N TYR A 309 -17.60 -26.57 6.69
CA TYR A 309 -16.72 -26.51 5.53
C TYR A 309 -15.92 -27.82 5.43
N PHE A 310 -15.61 -28.21 4.19
CA PHE A 310 -14.67 -29.27 3.85
C PHE A 310 -13.23 -28.77 3.75
#